data_AF-A0A2X2JLT9-F1
#
_entry.id   AF-A0A2X2JLT9-F1
#
_cell.length_a   1.000
_cell.length_b   1.000
_cell.length_c   1.000
_cell.angle_alpha   90.00
_cell.angle_beta   90.00
_cell.angle_gamma   90.00
#
_symmetry.space_group_name_H-M   'P 1'
#
loop_
_entity.id
_entity.type
_entity.pdbx_description
1 polymer ?
#
loop_
_entity_poly.entity_id
_entity_poly.type
_entity_poly.pdbx_seq_one_letter_code
_entity_poly.pdbx_strand_id
1 'polypeptide(L)'
;MLNRRHLRVKVVQTLYAYSLSEDKDIKTFEKALLKNVDEVYEMYMWTLNLLDEVSDYVLIDAEGRANKFLPTEKDLSLTTKLSTNTFIESLRQIHNMEKVSKSIKFLGVSIRRSFVRYFCN
;
A
#
# COMPACT_ATOMS: atom_id res chain seq x y z
N MET A 1 10.51 -1.34 1.96
CA MET A 1 11.76 -1.65 2.69
C MET A 1 12.31 -0.39 3.34
N LEU A 2 12.48 -0.39 4.65
CA LEU A 2 13.18 0.69 5.36
C LEU A 2 14.68 0.61 5.04
N ASN A 3 15.09 1.29 3.97
CA ASN A 3 16.50 1.43 3.62
C ASN A 3 17.22 2.32 4.65
N ARG A 4 18.50 2.09 4.93
CA ARG A 4 19.33 2.87 5.88
C ARG A 4 19.25 4.39 5.64
N ARG A 5 19.05 4.80 4.37
CA ARG A 5 18.82 6.20 4.00
C ARG A 5 17.56 6.79 4.65
N HIS A 6 16.43 6.07 4.63
CA HIS A 6 15.17 6.55 5.22
C HIS A 6 15.30 6.72 6.73
N LEU A 7 16.00 5.79 7.40
CA LEU A 7 16.27 5.91 8.84
C LEU A 7 17.08 7.17 9.16
N ARG A 8 18.15 7.46 8.39
CA ARG A 8 18.96 8.67 8.56
C ARG A 8 18.16 9.94 8.37
N VAL A 9 17.32 10.01 7.34
CA VAL A 9 16.45 11.17 7.10
C VAL A 9 15.50 11.39 8.27
N LYS A 10 14.86 10.33 8.78
CA LYS A 10 13.97 10.42 9.94
C LYS A 10 14.69 10.86 11.22
N VAL A 11 15.89 10.32 11.48
CA VAL A 11 16.72 10.74 12.62
C VAL A 11 17.06 12.22 12.53
N VAL A 12 17.50 12.71 11.36
CA VAL A 12 17.81 14.14 11.17
C VAL A 12 16.55 15.02 11.33
N GLN A 13 15.39 14.57 10.82
CA GLN A 13 14.13 15.29 11.01
C GLN A 13 13.74 15.40 12.49
N THR A 14 13.90 14.34 13.27
CA THR A 14 13.63 14.37 14.72
C THR A 14 14.61 15.26 15.45
N LEU A 15 15.90 15.21 15.11
CA LEU A 15 16.93 16.09 15.71
C LEU A 15 16.68 17.57 15.38
N TYR A 16 16.25 17.87 14.16
CA TYR A 16 15.88 19.22 13.75
C TYR A 16 14.67 19.72 14.53
N ALA A 17 13.62 18.90 14.64
CA ALA A 17 12.42 19.23 15.42
C ALA A 17 12.75 19.46 16.92
N TYR A 18 13.64 18.64 17.50
CA TYR A 18 14.14 18.81 18.86
C TYR A 18 14.94 20.11 19.04
N SER A 19 15.68 20.53 18.02
CA SER A 19 16.47 21.77 18.07
C SER A 19 15.60 23.03 17.98
N LEU A 20 14.43 22.91 17.33
CA LEU A 20 13.48 24.00 17.15
C LEU A 20 12.45 24.11 18.29
N SER A 21 12.25 23.05 19.08
CA SER A 21 11.26 23.06 20.16
C SER A 21 11.74 23.81 21.40
N GLU A 22 10.83 24.58 21.99
CA GLU A 22 11.07 25.27 23.27
C GLU A 22 11.10 24.28 24.45
N ASP A 23 10.22 23.27 24.40
CA ASP A 23 10.23 22.13 25.33
C ASP A 23 11.18 21.04 24.82
N LYS A 24 12.18 20.70 25.64
CA LYS A 24 13.25 19.74 25.32
C LYS A 24 13.06 18.39 26.01
N ASP A 25 11.83 17.89 26.08
CA ASP A 25 11.57 16.57 26.66
C ASP A 25 12.01 15.44 25.70
N ILE A 26 13.15 14.83 26.00
CA ILE A 26 13.78 13.76 25.22
C ILE A 26 12.84 12.57 25.00
N LYS A 27 12.03 12.20 26.01
CA LYS A 27 11.16 11.02 25.95
C LYS A 27 10.08 11.17 24.88
N THR A 28 9.56 12.38 24.73
CA THR A 28 8.54 12.68 23.72
C THR A 28 9.10 12.54 22.31
N PHE A 29 10.32 13.02 22.06
CA PHE A 29 10.97 12.91 20.75
C PHE A 29 11.41 11.49 20.42
N GLU A 30 11.85 10.70 21.42
CA GLU A 30 12.15 9.28 21.24
C GLU A 30 10.89 8.51 20.80
N LYS A 31 9.76 8.72 21.47
CA LYS A 31 8.49 8.10 21.11
C LYS A 31 8.03 8.53 19.71
N ALA A 32 8.24 9.78 19.34
CA ALA A 32 7.94 10.28 18.00
C ALA A 32 8.82 9.60 16.93
N LEU A 33 10.11 9.39 17.19
CA LEU A 33 11.01 8.69 16.27
C LEU A 33 10.56 7.24 16.05
N LEU A 34 10.23 6.51 17.11
CA LEU A 34 9.74 5.14 17.02
C LEU A 34 8.43 5.06 16.23
N LYS A 35 7.49 5.97 16.50
CA LYS A 35 6.23 6.06 15.74
C LYS A 35 6.47 6.27 14.24
N ASN A 36 7.42 7.13 13.87
CA ASN A 36 7.78 7.33 12.46
C ASN A 36 8.33 6.06 11.79
N VAL A 37 8.99 5.17 12.54
CA VAL A 37 9.47 3.89 12.01
C VAL A 37 8.31 2.94 11.76
N ASP A 38 7.37 2.88 12.69
CA ASP A 38 6.16 2.06 12.58
C ASP A 38 5.30 2.52 11.38
N GLU A 39 5.14 3.83 11.18
CA GLU A 39 4.40 4.39 10.03
C GLU A 39 5.01 3.97 8.68
N VAL A 40 6.34 3.89 8.58
CA VAL A 40 7.00 3.43 7.35
C VAL A 40 6.79 1.92 7.13
N TYR A 41 6.71 1.15 8.21
CA TYR A 41 6.36 -0.27 8.12
C TYR A 41 4.91 -0.46 7.65
N GLU A 42 3.98 0.32 8.19
CA GLU A 42 2.59 0.33 7.73
C GLU A 42 2.51 0.71 6.24
N MET A 43 3.18 1.78 5.82
CA MET A 43 3.23 2.21 4.41
C MET A 43 3.76 1.10 3.48
N TYR A 44 4.73 0.30 3.95
CA TYR A 44 5.23 -0.84 3.19
C TYR A 44 4.15 -1.92 3.00
N MET A 45 3.38 -2.22 4.05
CA MET A 45 2.24 -3.14 3.94
C MET A 45 1.19 -2.62 2.97
N TRP A 46 0.88 -1.32 3.00
CA TRP A 46 -0.02 -0.69 2.03
C TRP A 46 0.50 -0.82 0.60
N THR A 47 1.81 -0.69 0.40
CA THR A 47 2.42 -0.84 -0.94
C THR A 47 2.24 -2.26 -1.47
N LEU A 48 2.39 -3.28 -0.62
CA LEU A 48 2.13 -4.67 -1.01
C LEU A 48 0.65 -4.92 -1.31
N ASN A 49 -0.25 -4.35 -0.51
CA ASN A 49 -1.69 -4.47 -0.74
C ASN A 49 -2.12 -3.76 -2.04
N LEU A 50 -1.45 -2.67 -2.42
CA LEU A 50 -1.69 -2.00 -3.69
C LEU A 50 -1.39 -2.92 -4.89
N LEU A 51 -0.35 -3.76 -4.82
CA LEU A 51 -0.05 -4.71 -5.91
C LEU A 51 -1.19 -5.71 -6.13
N ASP A 52 -1.83 -6.17 -5.04
CA ASP A 52 -3.01 -7.05 -5.11
C ASP A 52 -4.21 -6.31 -5.74
N GLU A 53 -4.49 -5.08 -5.29
CA GLU A 53 -5.60 -4.27 -5.83
C GLU A 53 -5.42 -3.93 -7.32
N VAL A 54 -4.19 -3.64 -7.75
CA VAL A 54 -3.89 -3.39 -9.18
C VAL A 54 -4.10 -4.67 -10.00
N SER A 55 -3.78 -5.85 -9.47
CA SER A 55 -4.02 -7.12 -10.18
C SER A 55 -5.51 -7.40 -10.39
N ASP A 56 -6.36 -7.09 -9.40
CA ASP A 56 -7.81 -7.20 -9.52
C ASP A 56 -8.38 -6.15 -10.47
N TYR A 57 -7.81 -4.94 -10.48
CA TYR A 57 -8.23 -3.88 -11.39
C TYR A 57 -8.02 -4.25 -12.86
N VAL A 58 -6.99 -5.04 -13.20
CA VAL A 58 -6.78 -5.53 -14.58
C VAL A 58 -7.96 -6.34 -15.07
N LEU A 59 -8.62 -7.12 -14.20
CA LEU A 59 -9.82 -7.88 -14.55
C LEU A 59 -11.03 -6.95 -14.76
N ILE A 60 -11.20 -5.97 -13.87
CA ILE A 60 -12.28 -4.98 -13.97
C ILE A 60 -12.12 -4.12 -15.25
N ASP A 61 -10.90 -3.70 -15.59
CA ASP A 61 -10.62 -2.95 -16.83
C ASP A 61 -10.87 -3.82 -18.08
N ALA A 62 -10.48 -5.10 -18.05
CA ALA A 62 -10.78 -6.04 -19.13
C ALA A 62 -12.30 -6.20 -19.34
N GLU A 63 -13.07 -6.39 -18.26
CA GLU A 63 -14.54 -6.46 -18.30
C GLU A 63 -15.17 -5.16 -18.79
N GLY A 64 -14.65 -4.00 -18.36
CA GLY A 64 -15.14 -2.69 -18.78
C GLY A 64 -14.93 -2.42 -20.28
N ARG A 65 -13.80 -2.86 -20.84
CA ARG A 65 -13.50 -2.71 -22.27
C ARG A 65 -14.24 -3.71 -23.14
N ALA A 66 -14.43 -4.95 -22.66
CA ALA A 66 -15.23 -5.95 -23.34
C ALA A 66 -16.70 -5.51 -23.49
N ASN A 67 -17.22 -4.77 -22.51
CA ASN A 67 -18.59 -4.23 -22.53
C ASN A 67 -18.74 -2.90 -23.30
N LYS A 68 -17.71 -2.45 -24.03
CA LYS A 68 -17.80 -1.23 -24.85
C LYS A 68 -18.73 -1.47 -26.06
N PHE A 69 -19.54 -0.45 -26.40
CA PHE A 69 -20.58 -0.56 -27.45
C PHE A 69 -20.04 -0.93 -28.85
N LEU A 70 -18.78 -0.60 -29.14
CA LEU A 70 -18.02 -1.11 -30.30
C LEU A 70 -16.66 -1.64 -29.81
N PRO A 71 -16.52 -2.95 -29.58
CA PRO A 71 -15.25 -3.58 -29.23
C PRO A 71 -14.35 -3.68 -30.47
N THR A 72 -13.09 -3.26 -30.36
CA THR A 72 -12.06 -3.50 -31.39
C THR A 72 -11.41 -4.86 -31.16
N GLU A 73 -10.90 -5.54 -32.19
CA GLU A 73 -10.21 -6.85 -32.03
C GLU A 73 -9.04 -6.80 -31.00
N LYS A 74 -8.39 -5.63 -30.88
CA LYS A 74 -7.33 -5.37 -29.88
C LYS A 74 -7.83 -5.26 -28.44
N ASP A 75 -9.10 -4.90 -28.24
CA ASP A 75 -9.72 -4.83 -26.92
C ASP A 75 -10.12 -6.24 -26.43
N LEU A 76 -10.39 -7.17 -27.36
CA LEU A 76 -10.71 -8.56 -27.06
C LEU A 76 -9.45 -9.40 -26.72
N SER A 77 -8.29 -9.05 -27.28
CA SER A 77 -7.02 -9.77 -27.08
C SER A 77 -6.20 -9.25 -25.89
N LEU A 78 -6.84 -8.75 -24.83
CA LEU A 78 -6.10 -8.19 -23.71
C LEU A 78 -5.39 -9.29 -22.90
N THR A 79 -4.16 -8.99 -22.53
CA THR A 79 -3.27 -9.91 -21.83
C THR A 79 -3.47 -9.78 -20.31
N THR A 80 -4.26 -10.67 -19.71
CA THR A 80 -4.47 -10.77 -18.24
C THR A 80 -3.28 -11.39 -17.49
N LYS A 81 -2.06 -11.35 -18.05
CA LYS A 81 -0.87 -11.98 -17.45
C LYS A 81 -0.54 -11.47 -16.04
N LEU A 82 -0.98 -10.26 -15.69
CA LEU A 82 -0.78 -9.70 -14.36
C LEU A 82 -1.69 -10.35 -13.30
N SER A 83 -2.90 -10.80 -13.66
CA SER A 83 -3.80 -11.44 -12.69
C SER A 83 -3.37 -12.88 -12.35
N THR A 84 -2.66 -13.55 -13.26
CA THR A 84 -2.17 -14.93 -13.07
C THR A 84 -0.72 -14.99 -12.58
N ASN A 85 -0.20 -13.90 -12.02
CA ASN A 85 1.18 -13.88 -11.55
C ASN A 85 1.30 -14.65 -10.22
N THR A 86 2.12 -15.69 -10.20
CA THR A 86 2.36 -16.55 -9.02
C THR A 86 2.84 -15.78 -7.79
N PHE A 87 3.55 -14.65 -7.99
CA PHE A 87 3.96 -13.77 -6.89
C PHE A 87 2.76 -13.09 -6.22
N ILE A 88 1.76 -12.68 -6.99
CA ILE A 88 0.55 -12.02 -6.49
C ILE A 88 -0.36 -13.03 -5.81
N GLU A 89 -0.49 -14.24 -6.37
CA GLU A 89 -1.20 -15.34 -5.71
C GLU A 89 -0.58 -15.70 -4.35
N SER A 90 0.76 -15.78 -4.29
CA SER A 90 1.50 -16.02 -3.06
C SER A 90 1.30 -14.88 -2.04
N LEU A 91 1.33 -13.63 -2.49
CA LEU A 91 1.04 -12.46 -1.65
C LEU A 91 -0.39 -12.51 -1.10
N ARG A 92 -1.37 -12.87 -1.92
CA ARG A 92 -2.78 -12.99 -1.51
C ARG A 92 -2.97 -14.08 -0.46
N GLN A 93 -2.25 -15.20 -0.59
CA GLN A 93 -2.25 -16.27 0.41
C GLN A 93 -1.65 -15.81 1.74
N ILE A 94 -0.50 -15.13 1.73
CA ILE A 94 0.15 -14.59 2.94
C ILE A 94 -0.75 -13.54 3.61
N HIS A 95 -1.34 -12.64 2.81
CA HIS A 95 -2.25 -11.61 3.31
C HIS A 95 -3.53 -12.19 3.90
N ASN A 96 -4.11 -13.24 3.30
CA ASN A 96 -5.27 -13.94 3.86
C ASN A 96 -4.94 -14.58 5.22
N MET A 97 -3.74 -15.15 5.39
CA MET A 97 -3.30 -15.70 6.67
C MET A 97 -3.12 -14.61 7.73
N GLU A 98 -2.57 -13.45 7.37
CA GLU A 98 -2.44 -12.30 8.28
C GLU A 98 -3.80 -11.69 8.65
N LYS A 99 -4.75 -11.64 7.70
CA LYS A 99 -6.13 -11.23 7.96
C LYS A 99 -6.87 -12.18 8.89
N VAL A 100 -6.64 -13.50 8.81
CA VAL A 100 -7.23 -14.47 9.76
C VAL A 100 -6.66 -14.28 11.17
N SER A 101 -5.36 -13.95 11.29
CA SER A 101 -4.75 -13.59 12.57
C SER A 101 -5.28 -12.25 13.12
N LYS A 102 -5.45 -11.24 12.25
CA LYS A 102 -5.96 -9.91 12.61
C LYS A 102 -7.49 -9.81 12.64
N SER A 103 -8.27 -10.78 12.15
CA SER A 103 -9.74 -10.75 12.25
C SER A 103 -10.24 -10.86 13.69
N ILE A 104 -9.36 -11.21 14.64
CA ILE A 104 -9.62 -11.13 16.08
C ILE A 104 -9.44 -9.70 16.63
N LYS A 105 -8.83 -8.77 15.88
CA LYS A 105 -8.67 -7.35 16.24
C LYS A 105 -8.75 -6.44 15.01
N PHE A 106 -9.86 -5.71 14.92
CA PHE A 106 -10.17 -4.63 13.96
C PHE A 106 -10.93 -5.01 12.70
N LEU A 107 -12.25 -4.98 12.87
CA LEU A 107 -13.21 -4.49 11.89
C LEU A 107 -12.89 -3.01 11.60
N GLY A 108 -12.40 -2.70 10.40
CA GLY A 108 -12.32 -1.30 9.95
C GLY A 108 -11.17 -0.99 9.02
N VAL A 109 -11.34 -1.25 7.73
CA VAL A 109 -10.78 -0.36 6.68
C VAL A 109 -11.80 -0.29 5.54
N SER A 110 -12.61 0.76 5.59
CA SER A 110 -13.41 1.25 4.47
C SER A 110 -12.60 2.30 3.71
N ILE A 111 -11.63 1.87 2.90
CA ILE A 111 -11.02 2.68 1.83
C ILE A 111 -10.74 1.70 0.68
N ARG A 112 -11.80 1.22 0.05
CA ARG A 112 -11.73 0.18 -1.00
C ARG A 112 -11.90 0.72 -2.42
N ARG A 113 -12.03 2.04 -2.61
CA ARG A 113 -12.43 2.63 -3.91
C ARG A 113 -11.84 3.98 -4.30
N SER A 114 -11.19 4.72 -3.39
CA SER A 114 -10.81 6.11 -3.68
C SER A 114 -9.41 6.27 -4.31
N PHE A 115 -8.50 5.31 -4.11
CA PHE A 115 -7.10 5.48 -4.52
C PHE A 115 -6.87 5.13 -6.00
N VAL A 116 -7.46 4.06 -6.51
CA VAL A 116 -7.27 3.61 -7.91
C VAL A 116 -7.86 4.60 -8.94
N ARG A 117 -8.94 5.32 -8.59
CA ARG A 117 -9.61 6.25 -9.51
C ARG A 117 -8.78 7.50 -9.84
N TYR A 118 -7.84 7.88 -8.98
CA TYR A 118 -6.97 9.06 -9.17
C TYR A 118 -5.70 8.77 -9.99
N PHE A 119 -5.27 7.52 -10.11
CA PHE A 119 -4.03 7.15 -10.81
C PHE A 119 -4.24 6.55 -12.20
N CYS A 120 -5.48 6.20 -12.57
CA CYS A 120 -5.84 5.57 -13.85
C CYS A 120 -6.78 6.42 -14.74
N ASN A 121 -6.89 7.74 -14.49
CA ASN A 121 -7.49 8.69 -15.44
C ASN A 121 -6.41 9.56 -16.08
#